data_AF-A0A381WUN7-F1
#
_entry.id   AF-A0A381WUN7-F1
#
_cell.length_a   1.000
_cell.length_b   1.000
_cell.length_c   1.000
_cell.angle_alpha   90.00
_cell.angle_beta   90.00
_cell.angle_gamma   90.00
#
_symmetry.space_group_name_H-M   'P 1'
#
loop_
_entity.id
_entity.type
_entity.pdbx_description
1 polymer ?
#
loop_
_entity_poly.entity_id
_entity_poly.type
_entity_poly.pdbx_seq_one_letter_code
_entity_poly.pdbx_strand_id
1 'polypeptide(L)'
;MPAAPSGFSDDTTDHHFVPAPCQVACPVGTDAPSYIAYIWEKQNEDAFEAITATNPFSSICGRVCDAPCEPACRRESSDGAVQIRNLKRYIMDQLGPNYQPAPVAVTRKETVGIVGAGPAGLTAAHDLCVAGFGVDVYEMTDRVGGTMIWGIPEFRLPPGVIDEDVERLKQKCPGLKIHLNSPLGEDVSLDQLKAQHDAVLLALGSWWGKPMDIPGESDDRVVDGVSFLRRINAGERPQLPETVVVVGGGDVAMDACRVAKRLPGCKTVKVIYRRGADEIPAR
;
A
#
# COMPACT_ATOMS: atom_id res chain seq x y z
N MET A 1 0.04 -17.41 -12.77
CA MET A 1 -1.28 -17.07 -13.33
C MET A 1 -2.23 -18.17 -12.90
N PRO A 2 -3.37 -17.86 -12.28
CA PRO A 2 -4.41 -18.87 -12.07
C PRO A 2 -4.80 -19.49 -13.42
N ALA A 3 -5.19 -20.76 -13.43
CA ALA A 3 -5.65 -21.42 -14.65
C ALA A 3 -6.93 -20.75 -15.15
N ALA A 4 -7.06 -20.55 -16.47
CA ALA A 4 -8.27 -20.02 -17.07
C ALA A 4 -9.50 -20.89 -16.65
N PRO A 5 -10.67 -20.28 -16.39
CA PRO A 5 -11.86 -21.03 -16.01
C PRO A 5 -12.22 -22.08 -17.06
N SER A 6 -12.87 -23.17 -16.64
CA SER A 6 -13.24 -24.24 -17.57
C SER A 6 -14.11 -23.71 -18.71
N GLY A 7 -13.64 -23.85 -19.95
CA GLY A 7 -14.32 -23.33 -21.15
C GLY A 7 -13.72 -22.04 -21.73
N PHE A 8 -12.72 -21.44 -21.08
CA PHE A 8 -11.96 -20.31 -21.60
C PHE A 8 -10.52 -20.74 -21.92
N SER A 9 -9.96 -20.24 -23.03
CA SER A 9 -8.55 -20.48 -23.38
C SER A 9 -7.63 -19.56 -22.58
N ASP A 10 -6.51 -20.11 -22.11
CA ASP A 10 -5.41 -19.30 -21.59
C ASP A 10 -4.61 -18.74 -22.78
N ASP A 11 -4.99 -17.54 -23.20
CA ASP A 11 -4.39 -16.87 -24.34
C ASP A 11 -3.08 -16.15 -23.97
N THR A 12 -2.57 -16.27 -22.75
CA THR A 12 -1.35 -15.56 -22.32
C THR A 12 -0.10 -16.00 -23.08
N THR A 13 -0.16 -17.15 -23.76
CA THR A 13 0.89 -17.66 -24.65
C THR A 13 0.73 -17.26 -26.11
N ASP A 14 -0.41 -16.64 -26.47
CA ASP A 14 -0.65 -16.12 -27.81
C ASP A 14 0.11 -14.80 -28.00
N HIS A 15 1.01 -14.78 -28.99
CA HIS A 15 1.70 -13.58 -29.45
C HIS A 15 0.80 -12.42 -29.91
N HIS A 16 -0.48 -12.70 -30.20
CA HIS A 16 -1.49 -11.70 -30.55
C HIS A 16 -2.35 -11.27 -29.36
N PHE A 17 -2.13 -11.83 -28.17
CA PHE A 17 -2.87 -11.45 -26.98
C PHE A 17 -2.62 -9.99 -26.63
N VAL A 18 -3.70 -9.21 -26.60
CA VAL A 18 -3.68 -7.82 -26.13
C VAL A 18 -4.36 -7.80 -24.77
N PRO A 19 -3.61 -7.58 -23.67
CA PRO A 19 -4.21 -7.50 -22.35
C PRO A 19 -5.26 -6.40 -22.29
N ALA A 20 -6.26 -6.56 -21.43
CA ALA A 20 -7.30 -5.55 -21.29
C ALA A 20 -6.68 -4.20 -20.90
N PRO A 21 -7.17 -3.06 -21.43
CA PRO A 21 -6.62 -1.73 -21.12
C PRO A 21 -6.52 -1.43 -19.63
N CYS A 22 -7.48 -1.90 -18.83
CA CYS A 22 -7.48 -1.76 -17.38
C CYS A 22 -6.34 -2.54 -16.69
N GLN A 23 -5.97 -3.71 -17.23
CA GLN A 23 -4.83 -4.50 -16.74
C GLN A 23 -3.51 -3.83 -17.12
N VAL A 24 -3.38 -3.33 -18.36
CA VAL A 24 -2.20 -2.58 -18.83
C VAL A 24 -1.99 -1.31 -18.00
N ALA A 25 -3.07 -0.61 -17.66
CA ALA A 25 -3.00 0.61 -16.84
C ALA A 25 -2.73 0.32 -15.35
N CYS A 26 -2.89 -0.93 -14.89
CA CYS A 26 -2.58 -1.30 -13.52
C CYS A 26 -1.05 -1.43 -13.34
N PRO A 27 -0.42 -0.68 -12.41
CA PRO A 27 1.04 -0.73 -12.24
C PRO A 27 1.59 -2.11 -11.86
N VAL A 28 0.76 -2.95 -11.25
CA VAL A 28 1.09 -4.33 -10.85
C VAL A 28 0.45 -5.38 -11.76
N GLY A 29 -0.16 -4.96 -12.87
CA GLY A 29 -0.71 -5.86 -13.88
C GLY A 29 -1.86 -6.76 -13.40
N THR A 30 -2.61 -6.34 -12.36
CA THR A 30 -3.73 -7.13 -11.83
C THR A 30 -4.74 -7.47 -12.93
N ASP A 31 -5.09 -8.75 -13.04
CA ASP A 31 -6.05 -9.26 -14.00
C ASP A 31 -7.49 -8.94 -13.61
N ALA A 32 -7.87 -7.67 -13.84
CA ALA A 32 -9.22 -7.18 -13.60
C ALA A 32 -10.31 -7.92 -14.37
N PRO A 33 -10.16 -8.22 -15.68
CA PRO A 33 -11.16 -8.99 -16.40
C PRO A 33 -11.51 -10.33 -15.73
N SER A 34 -10.50 -11.12 -15.36
CA SER A 34 -10.73 -12.45 -14.79
C SER A 34 -11.44 -12.38 -13.44
N TYR A 35 -10.99 -11.55 -12.49
CA TYR A 35 -11.67 -11.49 -11.20
C TYR A 35 -13.08 -10.91 -11.29
N ILE A 36 -13.36 -10.04 -12.27
CA ILE A 36 -14.73 -9.52 -12.50
C ILE A 36 -15.62 -10.64 -13.05
N ALA A 37 -15.10 -11.46 -13.98
CA ALA A 37 -15.82 -12.63 -14.48
C ALA A 37 -16.11 -13.65 -13.38
N TYR A 38 -15.11 -13.93 -12.52
CA TYR A 38 -15.30 -14.80 -11.35
C TYR A 38 -16.36 -14.25 -10.38
N ILE A 39 -16.37 -12.94 -10.11
CA ILE A 39 -17.44 -12.30 -9.31
C ILE A 39 -18.82 -12.51 -9.97
N TRP A 40 -18.91 -12.34 -11.29
CA TRP A 40 -20.16 -12.52 -12.05
C TRP A 40 -20.70 -13.96 -11.95
N GLU A 41 -19.81 -14.95 -12.04
CA GLU A 41 -20.13 -16.38 -11.90
C GLU A 41 -20.24 -16.84 -10.44
N LYS A 42 -20.13 -15.91 -9.46
CA LYS A 42 -20.17 -16.18 -8.01
C LYS A 42 -19.05 -17.10 -7.52
N GLN A 43 -17.92 -17.11 -8.22
CA GLN A 43 -16.69 -17.83 -7.89
C GLN A 43 -15.75 -16.93 -7.08
N ASN A 44 -16.15 -16.60 -5.85
CA ASN A 44 -15.45 -15.59 -5.04
C ASN A 44 -14.00 -15.97 -4.68
N GLU A 45 -13.72 -17.26 -4.45
CA GLU A 45 -12.36 -17.73 -4.14
C GLU A 45 -11.42 -17.59 -5.34
N ASP A 46 -11.88 -17.93 -6.54
CA ASP A 46 -11.11 -17.73 -7.78
C ASP A 46 -10.88 -16.24 -8.06
N ALA A 47 -11.88 -15.39 -7.76
CA ALA A 47 -11.72 -13.94 -7.83
C ALA A 47 -10.65 -13.43 -6.85
N PHE A 48 -10.63 -13.97 -5.63
CA PHE A 48 -9.63 -13.62 -4.61
C PHE A 48 -8.22 -13.99 -5.05
N GLU A 49 -8.03 -15.20 -5.60
CA GLU A 49 -6.76 -15.64 -6.15
C GLU A 49 -6.30 -14.75 -7.31
N ALA A 50 -7.19 -14.44 -8.25
CA ALA A 50 -6.86 -13.53 -9.36
C ALA A 50 -6.49 -12.11 -8.90
N ILE A 51 -7.13 -11.60 -7.84
CA ILE A 51 -6.80 -10.30 -7.24
C ILE A 51 -5.42 -10.32 -6.58
N THR A 52 -5.14 -11.34 -5.78
CA THR A 52 -3.94 -11.40 -4.91
C THR A 52 -2.71 -11.98 -5.60
N ALA A 53 -2.87 -12.61 -6.77
CA ALA A 53 -1.78 -13.24 -7.53
C ALA A 53 -0.60 -12.31 -7.84
N THR A 54 -0.85 -11.00 -7.99
CA THR A 54 0.17 -9.98 -8.32
C THR A 54 0.39 -8.96 -7.22
N ASN A 55 -0.40 -9.00 -6.15
CA ASN A 55 -0.36 -7.98 -5.11
C ASN A 55 -0.86 -8.53 -3.76
N PRO A 56 0.04 -8.71 -2.77
CA PRO A 56 -0.35 -9.18 -1.44
C PRO A 56 -1.17 -8.13 -0.65
N PHE A 57 -1.14 -6.85 -1.05
CA PHE A 57 -1.81 -5.73 -0.36
C PHE A 57 -3.12 -5.29 -1.05
N SER A 58 -3.88 -6.27 -1.52
CA SER A 58 -5.08 -5.99 -2.32
C SER A 58 -6.24 -5.40 -1.52
N SER A 59 -6.36 -5.66 -0.21
CA SER A 59 -7.40 -5.04 0.63
C SER A 59 -7.13 -3.55 0.82
N ILE A 60 -5.85 -3.20 0.92
CA ILE A 60 -5.35 -1.83 0.97
C ILE A 60 -5.63 -1.14 -0.38
N CYS A 61 -5.21 -1.72 -1.50
CA CYS A 61 -5.47 -1.16 -2.83
C CYS A 61 -6.97 -1.05 -3.16
N GLY A 62 -7.83 -1.91 -2.61
CA GLY A 62 -9.29 -1.77 -2.70
C GLY A 62 -9.85 -0.49 -2.05
N ARG A 63 -9.05 0.21 -1.23
CA ARG A 63 -9.48 1.42 -0.50
C ARG A 63 -8.77 2.68 -0.99
N VAL A 64 -7.45 2.60 -1.18
CA VAL A 64 -6.63 3.82 -1.36
C VAL A 64 -5.95 3.92 -2.72
N CYS A 65 -6.06 2.91 -3.60
CA CYS A 65 -5.51 2.99 -4.95
C CYS A 65 -6.23 4.09 -5.74
N ASP A 66 -5.50 4.87 -6.54
CA ASP A 66 -6.06 5.91 -7.43
C ASP A 66 -6.83 5.33 -8.63
N ALA A 67 -6.97 4.01 -8.69
CA ALA A 67 -7.71 3.26 -9.71
C ALA A 67 -7.34 3.66 -11.15
N PRO A 68 -6.05 3.68 -11.56
CA PRO A 68 -5.66 4.03 -12.93
C PRO A 68 -6.27 3.11 -13.99
N CYS A 69 -6.72 1.93 -13.58
CA CYS A 69 -7.46 0.97 -14.39
C CYS A 69 -8.86 1.43 -14.79
N GLU A 70 -9.51 2.31 -14.02
CA GLU A 70 -10.88 2.76 -14.27
C GLU A 70 -10.94 3.78 -15.42
N PRO A 71 -10.12 4.86 -15.46
CA PRO A 71 -10.05 5.75 -16.62
C PRO A 71 -9.62 5.07 -17.92
N ALA A 72 -8.84 3.98 -17.83
CA ALA A 72 -8.44 3.19 -18.98
C ALA A 72 -9.51 2.16 -19.41
N CYS A 73 -10.58 2.00 -18.64
CA CYS A 73 -11.59 0.98 -18.89
C CYS A 73 -12.26 1.20 -20.26
N ARG A 74 -12.37 0.14 -21.08
CA ARG A 74 -13.05 0.22 -22.38
C ARG A 74 -14.51 0.70 -22.29
N ARG A 75 -15.18 0.49 -21.16
CA ARG A 75 -16.57 0.94 -20.96
C ARG A 75 -16.70 2.44 -20.72
N GLU A 76 -15.60 3.15 -20.45
CA GLU A 76 -15.62 4.61 -20.30
C GLU A 76 -16.17 5.30 -21.56
N SER A 77 -15.92 4.74 -22.75
CA SER A 77 -16.49 5.25 -24.01
C SER A 77 -17.95 4.87 -24.26
N SER A 78 -18.61 4.23 -23.28
CA SER A 78 -20.00 3.74 -23.39
C SER A 78 -20.84 4.27 -22.23
N ASP A 79 -20.87 3.56 -21.10
CA ASP A 79 -21.73 3.83 -19.95
C ASP A 79 -20.95 4.12 -18.65
N GLY A 80 -19.65 4.36 -18.77
CA GLY A 80 -18.73 4.67 -17.68
C GLY A 80 -17.88 3.46 -17.26
N ALA A 81 -16.77 3.73 -16.59
CA ALA A 81 -15.87 2.70 -16.11
C ALA A 81 -16.59 1.71 -15.19
N VAL A 82 -16.14 0.45 -15.25
CA VAL A 82 -16.47 -0.50 -14.19
C VAL A 82 -15.84 0.01 -12.90
N GLN A 83 -16.52 -0.13 -11.76
CA GLN A 83 -15.96 0.17 -10.44
C GLN A 83 -14.96 -0.92 -9.99
N ILE A 84 -13.88 -1.08 -10.75
CA ILE A 84 -12.84 -2.11 -10.62
C ILE A 84 -12.27 -2.15 -9.19
N ARG A 85 -12.00 -0.98 -8.59
CA ARG A 85 -11.48 -0.88 -7.22
C ARG A 85 -12.50 -1.35 -6.18
N ASN A 86 -13.78 -1.01 -6.37
CA ASN A 86 -14.84 -1.39 -5.42
C ASN A 86 -15.15 -2.90 -5.51
N LEU A 87 -15.11 -3.49 -6.70
CA LEU A 87 -15.27 -4.94 -6.88
C LEU A 87 -14.11 -5.72 -6.22
N LYS A 88 -12.88 -5.21 -6.35
CA LYS A 88 -11.72 -5.73 -5.60
C LYS A 88 -11.97 -5.68 -4.10
N ARG A 89 -12.36 -4.51 -3.58
CA ARG A 89 -12.68 -4.34 -2.17
C ARG A 89 -13.77 -5.30 -1.70
N TYR A 90 -14.84 -5.49 -2.49
CA TYR A 90 -15.93 -6.39 -2.16
C TYR A 90 -15.43 -7.82 -1.90
N ILE A 91 -14.58 -8.36 -2.77
CA ILE A 91 -14.00 -9.70 -2.56
C ILE A 91 -13.05 -9.73 -1.37
N MET A 92 -12.18 -8.74 -1.24
CA MET A 92 -11.23 -8.68 -0.12
C MET A 92 -11.94 -8.57 1.23
N ASP A 93 -13.02 -7.79 1.32
CA ASP A 93 -13.79 -7.63 2.56
C ASP A 93 -14.56 -8.93 2.92
N GLN A 94 -14.94 -9.75 1.93
CA GLN A 94 -15.63 -11.03 2.17
C GLN A 94 -14.69 -12.16 2.59
N LEU A 95 -13.54 -12.29 1.93
CA LEU A 95 -12.65 -13.45 2.08
C LEU A 95 -11.33 -13.13 2.77
N GLY A 96 -10.83 -11.90 2.65
CA GLY A 96 -9.52 -11.48 3.17
C GLY A 96 -9.25 -11.84 4.64
N PRO A 97 -10.20 -11.67 5.58
CA PRO A 97 -9.97 -12.02 6.98
C PRO A 97 -9.83 -13.53 7.24
N ASN A 98 -10.39 -14.38 6.38
CA ASN A 98 -10.53 -15.82 6.61
C ASN A 98 -9.75 -16.69 5.63
N TYR A 99 -9.31 -16.13 4.50
CA TYR A 99 -8.58 -16.87 3.48
C TYR A 99 -7.16 -17.19 3.95
N GLN A 100 -6.84 -18.48 4.02
CA GLN A 100 -5.54 -18.98 4.44
C GLN A 100 -4.77 -19.52 3.23
N PRO A 101 -3.81 -18.76 2.68
CA PRO A 101 -3.00 -19.25 1.58
C PRO A 101 -2.12 -20.42 2.03
N ALA A 102 -1.87 -21.36 1.12
CA ALA A 102 -0.93 -22.44 1.39
C ALA A 102 0.47 -21.87 1.70
N PRO A 103 1.13 -22.33 2.79
CA PRO A 103 2.44 -21.84 3.17
C PRO A 103 3.50 -22.28 2.15
N VAL A 104 4.47 -21.42 1.91
CA VAL A 104 5.64 -21.73 1.08
C VAL A 104 6.81 -22.18 1.97
N ALA A 105 7.53 -23.21 1.51
CA ALA A 105 8.69 -23.73 2.23
C ALA A 105 9.97 -23.00 1.82
N VAL A 106 10.88 -22.82 2.78
CA VAL A 106 12.25 -22.38 2.50
C VAL A 106 12.99 -23.54 1.82
N THR A 107 13.42 -23.33 0.59
CA THR A 107 14.11 -24.33 -0.25
C THR A 107 15.48 -23.89 -0.72
N ARG A 108 15.78 -22.58 -0.61
CA ARG A 108 17.10 -21.99 -0.88
C ARG A 108 17.95 -21.99 0.38
N LYS A 109 19.26 -22.02 0.19
CA LYS A 109 20.23 -21.87 1.30
C LYS A 109 20.53 -20.41 1.58
N GLU A 110 20.48 -19.60 0.53
CA GLU A 110 20.70 -18.17 0.56
C GLU A 110 19.58 -17.45 1.31
N THR A 111 19.94 -16.37 1.99
CA THR A 111 19.01 -15.53 2.76
C THR A 111 19.06 -14.08 2.33
N VAL A 112 17.94 -13.37 2.51
CA VAL A 112 17.81 -11.97 2.12
C VAL A 112 17.38 -11.13 3.32
N GLY A 113 18.15 -10.09 3.61
CA GLY A 113 17.78 -9.05 4.57
C GLY A 113 17.05 -7.91 3.85
N ILE A 114 15.95 -7.41 4.41
CA ILE A 114 15.18 -6.29 3.86
C ILE A 114 15.07 -5.20 4.93
N VAL A 115 15.48 -3.99 4.62
CA VAL A 115 15.34 -2.83 5.52
C VAL A 115 14.08 -2.06 5.15
N GLY A 116 13.11 -2.02 6.07
CA GLY A 116 11.82 -1.34 5.94
C GLY A 116 10.67 -2.30 5.68
N ALA A 117 9.66 -2.29 6.55
CA ALA A 117 8.44 -3.09 6.45
C ALA A 117 7.27 -2.28 5.85
N GLY A 118 7.55 -1.42 4.87
CA GLY A 118 6.54 -0.76 4.06
C GLY A 118 6.02 -1.64 2.91
N PRO A 119 5.13 -1.11 2.04
CA PRO A 119 4.58 -1.86 0.90
C PRO A 119 5.67 -2.53 0.05
N ALA A 120 6.71 -1.78 -0.32
CA ALA A 120 7.79 -2.29 -1.17
C ALA A 120 8.57 -3.43 -0.51
N GLY A 121 8.97 -3.26 0.76
CA GLY A 121 9.75 -4.27 1.48
C GLY A 121 8.97 -5.54 1.74
N LEU A 122 7.69 -5.42 2.12
CA LEU A 122 6.85 -6.58 2.38
C LEU A 122 6.42 -7.30 1.09
N THR A 123 6.15 -6.58 -0.01
CA THR A 123 5.91 -7.23 -1.31
C THR A 123 7.15 -7.99 -1.78
N ALA A 124 8.34 -7.39 -1.64
CA ALA A 124 9.59 -8.09 -1.94
C ALA A 124 9.78 -9.32 -1.04
N ALA A 125 9.46 -9.22 0.25
CA ALA A 125 9.51 -10.35 1.17
C ALA A 125 8.58 -11.49 0.72
N HIS A 126 7.34 -11.16 0.34
CA HIS A 126 6.40 -12.13 -0.21
C HIS A 126 6.98 -12.86 -1.43
N ASP A 127 7.46 -12.11 -2.43
CA ASP A 127 7.95 -12.70 -3.68
C ASP A 127 9.21 -13.54 -3.47
N LEU A 128 10.11 -13.12 -2.58
CA LEU A 128 11.31 -13.87 -2.20
C LEU A 128 10.97 -15.15 -1.43
N CYS A 129 9.99 -15.11 -0.52
CA CYS A 129 9.51 -16.31 0.15
C CYS A 129 8.86 -17.29 -0.84
N VAL A 130 8.05 -16.80 -1.78
CA VAL A 130 7.48 -17.63 -2.87
C VAL A 130 8.58 -18.26 -3.73
N ALA A 131 9.68 -17.55 -3.96
CA ALA A 131 10.87 -18.07 -4.65
C ALA A 131 11.72 -19.03 -3.79
N GLY A 132 11.36 -19.25 -2.53
CA GLY A 132 11.94 -20.23 -1.63
C GLY A 132 13.07 -19.72 -0.73
N PHE A 133 13.30 -18.40 -0.67
CA PHE A 133 14.34 -17.80 0.18
C PHE A 133 13.88 -17.64 1.64
N GLY A 134 14.84 -17.73 2.56
CA GLY A 134 14.65 -17.25 3.93
C GLY A 134 14.80 -15.72 3.96
N VAL A 135 13.87 -15.03 4.61
CA VAL A 135 13.80 -13.55 4.58
C VAL A 135 13.69 -12.99 5.99
N ASP A 136 14.52 -11.99 6.27
CA ASP A 136 14.47 -11.21 7.50
C ASP A 136 14.18 -9.74 7.14
N VAL A 137 13.13 -9.17 7.72
CA VAL A 137 12.74 -7.76 7.55
C VAL A 137 13.08 -7.00 8.82
N TYR A 138 13.79 -5.88 8.68
CA TYR A 138 14.19 -4.98 9.76
C TYR A 138 13.41 -3.68 9.65
N GLU A 139 12.57 -3.39 10.63
CA GLU A 139 11.67 -2.24 10.65
C GLU A 139 12.04 -1.30 11.78
N MET A 140 12.14 -0.01 11.46
CA MET A 140 12.49 1.04 12.42
C MET A 140 11.44 1.20 13.53
N THR A 141 10.16 0.96 13.23
CA THR A 141 9.04 1.23 14.14
C THR A 141 8.53 0.00 14.88
N ASP A 142 7.54 0.19 15.75
CA ASP A 142 6.93 -0.84 16.60
C ASP A 142 5.92 -1.73 15.86
N ARG A 143 5.67 -1.46 14.57
CA ARG A 143 4.70 -2.19 13.74
C ARG A 143 5.04 -2.10 12.26
N VAL A 144 4.56 -3.06 11.49
CA VAL A 144 4.76 -3.08 10.04
C VAL A 144 3.69 -2.27 9.30
N GLY A 145 3.95 -1.95 8.04
CA GLY A 145 3.02 -1.26 7.14
C GLY A 145 3.56 0.03 6.55
N GLY A 146 4.66 0.58 7.08
CA GLY A 146 5.28 1.81 6.58
C GLY A 146 4.28 2.96 6.44
N THR A 147 4.24 3.60 5.28
CA THR A 147 3.30 4.71 5.03
C THR A 147 1.83 4.28 5.01
N MET A 148 1.51 2.99 4.84
CA MET A 148 0.13 2.51 4.90
C MET A 148 -0.45 2.70 6.31
N ILE A 149 0.35 2.43 7.34
CA ILE A 149 -0.07 2.55 8.75
C ILE A 149 0.27 3.92 9.34
N TRP A 150 1.42 4.50 8.95
CA TRP A 150 1.91 5.74 9.53
C TRP A 150 1.50 6.99 8.76
N GLY A 151 1.22 6.89 7.46
CA GLY A 151 0.91 8.03 6.60
C GLY A 151 -0.58 8.22 6.31
N ILE A 152 -1.29 7.14 6.02
CA ILE A 152 -2.70 7.21 5.59
C ILE A 152 -3.62 7.29 6.82
N PRO A 153 -4.57 8.24 6.89
CA PRO A 153 -5.50 8.31 8.02
C PRO A 153 -6.45 7.11 8.09
N GLU A 154 -6.80 6.69 9.31
CA GLU A 154 -7.70 5.56 9.60
C GLU A 154 -9.05 5.63 8.84
N PHE A 155 -9.62 6.82 8.65
CA PHE A 155 -10.89 6.98 7.93
C PHE A 155 -10.79 6.68 6.42
N ARG A 156 -9.58 6.62 5.86
CA ARG A 156 -9.33 6.13 4.48
C ARG A 156 -8.92 4.67 4.50
N LEU A 157 -8.00 4.31 5.40
CA LEU A 157 -7.43 2.98 5.52
C LEU A 157 -7.43 2.54 6.98
N PRO A 158 -8.44 1.76 7.40
CA PRO A 158 -8.50 1.24 8.76
C PRO A 158 -7.30 0.31 9.06
N PRO A 159 -6.63 0.43 10.22
CA PRO A 159 -5.48 -0.41 10.57
C PRO A 159 -5.74 -1.91 10.48
N GLY A 160 -6.93 -2.37 10.90
CA GLY A 160 -7.28 -3.80 10.84
C GLY A 160 -7.21 -4.40 9.43
N VAL A 161 -7.44 -3.58 8.39
CA VAL A 161 -7.33 -4.03 6.99
C VAL A 161 -5.88 -4.25 6.58
N ILE A 162 -4.96 -3.47 7.16
CA ILE A 162 -3.52 -3.65 6.96
C ILE A 162 -3.08 -4.94 7.68
N ASP A 163 -3.55 -5.14 8.91
CA ASP A 163 -3.26 -6.33 9.70
C ASP A 163 -3.72 -7.61 8.97
N GLU A 164 -4.91 -7.61 8.36
CA GLU A 164 -5.41 -8.71 7.54
C GLU A 164 -4.44 -9.09 6.41
N ASP A 165 -3.95 -8.12 5.64
CA ASP A 165 -3.02 -8.37 4.52
C ASP A 165 -1.65 -8.87 5.03
N VAL A 166 -1.16 -8.29 6.14
CA VAL A 166 0.10 -8.68 6.78
C VAL A 166 0.03 -10.10 7.36
N GLU A 167 -1.06 -10.46 8.03
CA GLU A 167 -1.23 -11.79 8.61
C GLU A 167 -1.33 -12.87 7.51
N ARG A 168 -2.05 -12.61 6.41
CA ARG A 168 -2.03 -13.52 5.26
C ARG A 168 -0.64 -13.69 4.67
N LEU A 169 0.14 -12.62 4.60
CA LEU A 169 1.52 -12.68 4.14
C LEU A 169 2.38 -13.56 5.06
N LYS A 170 2.30 -13.37 6.39
CA LYS A 170 3.03 -14.20 7.38
C LYS A 170 2.62 -15.67 7.32
N GLN A 171 1.31 -15.95 7.20
CA GLN A 171 0.80 -17.32 7.04
C GLN A 171 1.35 -17.98 5.77
N LYS A 172 1.34 -17.24 4.65
CA LYS A 172 1.93 -17.70 3.40
C LYS A 172 3.44 -17.92 3.51
N CYS A 173 4.12 -17.12 4.33
CA CYS A 173 5.59 -17.09 4.42
C CYS A 173 6.11 -17.46 5.82
N PRO A 174 6.03 -18.72 6.28
CA PRO A 174 6.52 -19.11 7.62
C PRO A 174 8.03 -18.87 7.84
N GLY A 175 8.81 -18.78 6.76
CA GLY A 175 10.24 -18.45 6.81
C GLY A 175 10.55 -16.96 6.97
N LEU A 176 9.54 -16.09 6.96
CA LEU A 176 9.68 -14.65 7.15
C LEU A 176 9.86 -14.31 8.62
N LYS A 177 10.93 -13.59 8.95
CA LYS A 177 11.17 -13.01 10.28
C LYS A 177 11.07 -11.50 10.19
N ILE A 178 10.43 -10.88 11.18
CA ILE A 178 10.25 -9.44 11.25
C ILE A 178 10.85 -8.94 12.57
N HIS A 179 11.88 -8.12 12.46
CA HIS A 179 12.59 -7.46 13.56
C HIS A 179 12.09 -6.02 13.65
N LEU A 180 11.21 -5.76 14.62
CA LEU A 180 10.68 -4.43 14.89
C LEU A 180 11.66 -3.62 15.75
N ASN A 181 11.49 -2.30 15.80
CA ASN A 181 12.36 -1.39 16.54
C ASN A 181 13.85 -1.62 16.20
N SER A 182 14.16 -1.74 14.91
CA SER A 182 15.50 -2.02 14.39
C SER A 182 15.91 -0.95 13.35
N PRO A 183 16.07 0.33 13.75
CA PRO A 183 16.54 1.40 12.88
C PRO A 183 17.91 1.11 12.24
N LEU A 184 17.99 1.26 10.92
CA LEU A 184 19.26 1.22 10.19
C LEU A 184 20.12 2.44 10.55
N GLY A 185 21.36 2.20 10.95
CA GLY A 185 22.34 3.21 11.34
C GLY A 185 22.46 3.40 12.85
N GLU A 186 21.50 2.87 13.63
CA GLU A 186 21.52 2.92 15.10
C GLU A 186 21.63 1.50 15.66
N ASP A 187 20.56 0.70 15.57
CA ASP A 187 20.51 -0.65 16.15
C ASP A 187 21.06 -1.73 15.20
N VAL A 188 20.92 -1.52 13.89
CA VAL A 188 21.50 -2.39 12.85
C VAL A 188 22.33 -1.57 11.87
N SER A 189 23.50 -2.08 11.47
CA SER A 189 24.34 -1.45 10.45
C SER A 189 24.27 -2.21 9.12
N LEU A 190 24.48 -1.49 8.01
CA LEU A 190 24.48 -2.13 6.69
C LEU A 190 25.56 -3.21 6.55
N ASP A 191 26.73 -2.99 7.18
CA ASP A 191 27.82 -3.98 7.17
C ASP A 191 27.47 -5.24 7.96
N GLN A 192 26.75 -5.10 9.09
CA GLN A 192 26.23 -6.25 9.83
C GLN A 192 25.24 -7.05 8.97
N LEU A 193 24.30 -6.36 8.31
CA LEU A 193 23.30 -7.03 7.46
C LEU A 193 23.94 -7.74 6.27
N LYS A 194 24.96 -7.13 5.63
CA LYS A 194 25.72 -7.75 4.54
C LYS A 194 26.59 -8.93 4.99
N ALA A 195 26.96 -8.99 6.27
CA ALA A 195 27.65 -10.13 6.84
C ALA A 195 26.70 -11.27 7.25
N GLN A 196 25.43 -10.95 7.53
CA GLN A 196 24.40 -11.91 7.95
C GLN A 196 23.61 -12.52 6.78
N HIS A 197 23.48 -11.80 5.67
CA HIS A 197 22.67 -12.20 4.51
C HIS A 197 23.45 -12.17 3.21
N ASP A 198 23.04 -13.01 2.26
CA ASP A 198 23.65 -13.07 0.93
C ASP A 198 23.25 -11.86 0.06
N ALA A 199 22.10 -11.26 0.35
CA ALA A 199 21.65 -10.01 -0.28
C ALA A 199 20.93 -9.11 0.72
N VAL A 200 21.02 -7.80 0.51
CA VAL A 200 20.30 -6.79 1.29
C VAL A 200 19.50 -5.87 0.36
N LEU A 201 18.21 -5.74 0.63
CA LEU A 201 17.31 -4.80 -0.05
C LEU A 201 17.02 -3.61 0.87
N LEU A 202 17.21 -2.39 0.37
CA LEU A 202 16.83 -1.17 1.07
C LEU A 202 15.46 -0.69 0.58
N ALA A 203 14.43 -0.81 1.42
CA ALA A 203 13.04 -0.44 1.17
C ALA A 203 12.49 0.53 2.25
N LEU A 204 13.36 1.39 2.77
CA LEU A 204 13.11 2.26 3.93
C LEU A 204 12.17 3.46 3.64
N GLY A 205 11.89 3.78 2.38
CA GLY A 205 10.95 4.84 2.01
C GLY A 205 11.43 6.26 2.35
N SER A 206 10.49 7.19 2.55
CA SER A 206 10.76 8.59 2.90
C SER A 206 9.95 9.01 4.11
N TRP A 207 10.62 9.30 5.22
CA TRP A 207 10.00 9.51 6.53
C TRP A 207 9.90 10.97 6.97
N TRP A 208 10.61 11.87 6.29
CA TRP A 208 10.72 13.27 6.68
C TRP A 208 10.00 14.17 5.69
N GLY A 209 9.33 15.19 6.22
CA GLY A 209 8.80 16.29 5.42
C GLY A 209 9.92 17.10 4.77
N LYS A 210 9.59 17.76 3.65
CA LYS A 210 10.50 18.67 2.96
C LYS A 210 10.44 20.06 3.61
N PRO A 211 11.55 20.64 4.06
CA PRO A 211 11.58 22.02 4.56
C PRO A 211 11.25 23.02 3.45
N MET A 212 10.78 24.20 3.83
CA MET A 212 10.50 25.29 2.88
C MET A 212 11.70 26.23 2.72
N ASP A 213 12.62 26.23 3.67
CA ASP A 213 13.80 27.10 3.77
C ASP A 213 13.40 28.58 3.76
N ILE A 214 12.39 28.95 4.57
CA ILE A 214 11.86 30.32 4.66
C ILE A 214 11.92 30.91 6.08
N PRO A 215 11.99 32.25 6.21
CA PRO A 215 11.93 32.89 7.53
C PRO A 215 10.66 32.50 8.31
N GLY A 216 10.85 32.06 9.56
CA GLY A 216 9.77 31.67 10.47
C GLY A 216 9.36 30.19 10.41
N GLU A 217 10.00 29.36 9.58
CA GLU A 217 9.67 27.92 9.50
C GLU A 217 10.04 27.12 10.76
N SER A 218 10.92 27.66 11.61
CA SER A 218 11.31 27.05 12.89
C SER A 218 10.36 27.36 14.05
N ASP A 219 9.25 28.07 13.79
CA ASP A 219 8.22 28.32 14.81
C ASP A 219 7.51 27.02 15.17
N ASP A 220 7.30 26.75 16.46
CA ASP A 220 6.70 25.49 16.96
C ASP A 220 5.30 25.19 16.38
N ARG A 221 4.61 26.19 15.84
CA ARG A 221 3.29 26.04 15.18
C ARG A 221 3.41 25.51 13.75
N VAL A 222 4.59 25.56 13.15
CA VAL A 222 4.88 25.02 11.82
C VAL A 222 5.24 23.54 11.99
N VAL A 223 4.37 22.67 11.49
CA VAL A 223 4.53 21.22 11.59
C VAL A 223 4.53 20.64 10.19
N ASP A 224 5.50 19.76 9.90
CA ASP A 224 5.52 19.07 8.62
C ASP A 224 4.37 18.05 8.51
N GLY A 225 3.79 17.94 7.31
CA GLY A 225 2.59 17.12 7.11
C GLY A 225 2.80 15.62 7.37
N VAL A 226 4.00 15.11 7.13
CA VAL A 226 4.32 13.69 7.33
C VAL A 226 4.38 13.37 8.82
N SER A 227 5.12 14.16 9.61
CA SER A 227 5.17 13.99 11.07
C SER A 227 3.81 14.24 11.71
N PHE A 228 3.05 15.23 11.23
CA PHE A 228 1.69 15.47 11.72
C PHE A 228 0.82 14.23 11.55
N LEU A 229 0.72 13.68 10.34
CA LEU A 229 -0.08 12.47 10.08
C LEU A 229 0.43 11.27 10.88
N ARG A 230 1.75 11.07 10.97
CA ARG A 230 2.36 10.00 11.75
C ARG A 230 1.98 10.08 13.23
N ARG A 231 2.04 11.25 13.85
CA ARG A 231 1.65 11.46 15.26
C ARG A 231 0.17 11.13 15.49
N ILE A 232 -0.70 11.56 14.58
CA ILE A 232 -2.13 11.23 14.67
C ILE A 232 -2.37 9.73 14.53
N ASN A 233 -1.69 9.07 13.60
CA ASN A 233 -1.77 7.62 13.42
C ASN A 233 -1.13 6.84 14.59
N ALA A 234 -0.18 7.43 15.30
CA ALA A 234 0.34 6.92 16.58
C ALA A 234 -0.66 7.06 17.75
N GLY A 235 -1.79 7.73 17.54
CA GLY A 235 -2.86 7.88 18.52
C GLY A 235 -2.97 9.27 19.14
N GLU A 236 -2.11 10.22 18.78
CA GLU A 236 -2.21 11.58 19.31
C GLU A 236 -3.49 12.27 18.85
N ARG A 237 -4.11 13.05 19.73
CA ARG A 237 -5.30 13.87 19.43
C ARG A 237 -5.10 15.29 19.98
N PRO A 238 -4.20 16.09 19.39
CA PRO A 238 -3.87 17.41 19.89
C PRO A 238 -5.03 18.38 19.72
N GLN A 239 -5.16 19.32 20.65
CA GLN A 239 -6.00 20.51 20.48
C GLN A 239 -5.35 21.44 19.47
N LEU A 240 -6.03 21.70 18.36
CA LEU A 240 -5.55 22.60 17.31
C LEU A 240 -6.09 24.03 17.49
N PRO A 241 -5.41 25.05 16.94
CA PRO A 241 -5.97 26.38 16.80
C PRO A 241 -7.26 26.39 15.99
N GLU A 242 -8.07 27.45 16.13
CA GLU A 242 -9.34 27.59 15.40
C GLU A 242 -9.16 27.53 13.87
N THR A 243 -8.05 28.08 13.37
CA THR A 243 -7.70 28.04 11.94
C THR A 243 -6.39 27.31 11.74
N VAL A 244 -6.42 26.31 10.86
CA VAL A 244 -5.24 25.58 10.38
C VAL A 244 -5.01 25.96 8.91
N VAL A 245 -3.76 26.23 8.57
CA VAL A 245 -3.33 26.49 7.18
C VAL A 245 -2.45 25.34 6.74
N VAL A 246 -2.81 24.69 5.63
CA VAL A 246 -2.03 23.60 5.03
C VAL A 246 -1.42 24.10 3.73
N VAL A 247 -0.10 24.01 3.62
CA VAL A 247 0.65 24.41 2.42
C VAL A 247 0.96 23.16 1.60
N GLY A 248 0.38 23.08 0.41
CA GLY A 248 0.52 21.92 -0.50
C GLY A 248 -0.80 21.48 -1.13
N GLY A 249 -0.71 20.65 -2.16
CA GLY A 249 -1.85 20.15 -2.92
C GLY A 249 -1.82 18.63 -3.21
N GLY A 250 -0.86 17.89 -2.64
CA GLY A 250 -0.80 16.43 -2.79
C GLY A 250 -1.62 15.69 -1.73
N ASP A 251 -1.60 14.37 -1.78
CA ASP A 251 -2.40 13.51 -0.89
C ASP A 251 -2.11 13.78 0.59
N VAL A 252 -0.83 13.97 0.94
CA VAL A 252 -0.41 14.35 2.30
C VAL A 252 -1.10 15.64 2.76
N ALA A 253 -1.21 16.64 1.88
CA ALA A 253 -1.86 17.90 2.22
C ALA A 253 -3.37 17.70 2.41
N MET A 254 -4.02 16.94 1.53
CA MET A 254 -5.47 16.70 1.62
C MET A 254 -5.83 15.85 2.84
N ASP A 255 -5.01 14.84 3.16
CA ASP A 255 -5.18 14.02 4.35
C ASP A 255 -4.92 14.85 5.62
N ALA A 256 -3.87 15.67 5.65
CA ALA A 256 -3.62 16.60 6.77
C ALA A 256 -4.79 17.57 6.97
N CYS A 257 -5.39 18.10 5.90
CA CYS A 257 -6.59 18.94 5.99
C CYS A 257 -7.76 18.22 6.62
N ARG A 258 -8.03 16.99 6.15
CA ARG A 258 -9.17 16.19 6.60
C ARG A 258 -8.99 15.71 8.04
N VAL A 259 -7.76 15.42 8.45
CA VAL A 259 -7.38 15.10 9.82
C VAL A 259 -7.52 16.31 10.72
N ALA A 260 -6.96 17.47 10.34
CA ALA A 260 -7.05 18.71 11.12
C ALA A 260 -8.52 19.08 11.42
N LYS A 261 -9.40 18.97 10.42
CA LYS A 261 -10.84 19.24 10.58
C LYS A 261 -11.56 18.27 11.55
N ARG A 262 -10.98 17.11 11.83
CA ARG A 262 -11.51 16.10 12.77
C ARG A 262 -10.93 16.23 14.18
N LEU A 263 -9.89 17.05 14.35
CA LEU A 263 -9.25 17.27 15.64
C LEU A 263 -9.94 18.40 16.41
N PRO A 264 -9.92 18.33 17.75
CA PRO A 264 -10.60 19.32 18.57
C PRO A 264 -9.94 20.70 18.41
N GLY A 265 -10.77 21.75 18.46
CA GLY A 265 -10.33 23.14 18.33
C GLY A 265 -10.35 23.70 16.91
N CYS A 266 -10.04 22.89 15.90
CA CYS A 266 -10.03 23.34 14.51
C CYS A 266 -11.46 23.54 13.97
N LYS A 267 -11.81 24.77 13.59
CA LYS A 267 -13.07 25.09 12.90
C LYS A 267 -12.88 25.34 11.41
N THR A 268 -11.74 25.92 11.04
CA THR A 268 -11.44 26.33 9.67
C THR A 268 -10.13 25.73 9.21
N VAL A 269 -10.13 25.09 8.04
CA VAL A 269 -8.91 24.66 7.35
C VAL A 269 -8.80 25.44 6.04
N LYS A 270 -7.63 26.03 5.79
CA LYS A 270 -7.31 26.72 4.54
C LYS A 270 -6.18 25.99 3.83
N VAL A 271 -6.36 25.75 2.53
CA VAL A 271 -5.32 25.16 1.68
C VAL A 271 -4.65 26.29 0.92
N ILE A 272 -3.33 26.35 0.99
CA ILE A 272 -2.51 27.22 0.16
C ILE A 272 -1.74 26.34 -0.82
N TYR A 273 -2.02 26.51 -2.10
CA TYR A 273 -1.33 25.81 -3.17
C TYR A 273 -0.65 26.83 -4.09
N ARG A 274 0.59 26.54 -4.47
CA ARG A 274 1.43 27.46 -5.25
C ARG A 274 1.05 27.53 -6.74
N ARG A 275 0.11 26.72 -7.20
CA ARG A 275 -0.35 26.64 -8.59
C ARG A 275 -1.88 26.72 -8.68
N GLY A 276 -2.44 26.58 -9.88
CA GLY A 276 -3.89 26.60 -10.10
C GLY A 276 -4.62 25.40 -9.49
N ALA A 277 -5.94 25.52 -9.35
CA ALA A 277 -6.80 24.45 -8.85
C ALA A 277 -6.76 23.20 -9.75
N ASP A 278 -6.67 23.40 -11.08
CA ASP A 278 -6.59 22.32 -12.07
C ASP A 278 -5.24 21.57 -12.05
N GLU A 279 -4.27 22.07 -11.28
CA GLU A 279 -2.93 21.48 -11.17
C GLU A 279 -2.72 20.74 -9.84
N ILE A 280 -3.76 20.62 -9.01
CA ILE A 280 -3.72 19.88 -7.74
C ILE A 280 -3.41 18.41 -8.02
N PRO A 281 -2.31 17.85 -7.48
CA PRO A 281 -1.90 16.48 -7.77
C PRO A 281 -2.62 15.40 -6.95
N ALA A 282 -3.30 15.77 -5.85
CA ALA A 282 -4.03 14.81 -5.03
C ALA A 282 -5.16 14.11 -5.82
N ARG A 283 -5.40 12.83 -5.53
CA ARG A 283 -6.40 12.01 -6.23
C ARG A 283 -7.44 11.39 -5.29
#